data_AF-A0A1H5Y651-F1
#
_entry.id   AF-A0A1H5Y651-F1
#
_cell.length_a   1.000
_cell.length_b   1.000
_cell.length_c   1.000
_cell.angle_alpha   90.00
_cell.angle_beta   90.00
_cell.angle_gamma   90.00
#
_symmetry.space_group_name_H-M   'P 1'
#
loop_
_entity.id
_entity.type
_entity.pdbx_description
1 polymer ?
#
loop_
_entity_poly.entity_id
_entity_poly.type
_entity_poly.pdbx_seq_one_letter_code
_entity_poly.pdbx_strand_id
1 'polypeptide(L)'
;MTYSAFFRFIHFFCALAVFALIPLGFYMKGVGDEQLLITLYDLHKSLGVLILAMVIFRIYLRIKIVEPTSSVSHTRLERSLSFITHKSLYALLLIMPVSGWLMSNAAGFPVSFFGLFELPYLVAKNDETIGIYQNIHFFAAFALIALIMLHAAGALKHHFIDKDETLKRMSSNNLGKAGGIFIASTTSLFFAVSIYLWLSSEGVQNKAHDNAHGAGHTSMEASLHALSPEGVINHSQEGAHESEHHGTH
;
A
#
# COMPACT_ATOMS: atom_id res chain seq x y z
N MET A 1 -16.83 15.61 27.65
CA MET A 1 -17.76 14.68 26.96
C MET A 1 -16.96 13.85 25.96
N THR A 2 -16.79 12.55 26.22
CA THR A 2 -16.12 11.59 25.31
C THR A 2 -17.05 11.14 24.19
N TYR A 3 -16.47 10.63 23.09
CA TYR A 3 -17.27 9.96 22.08
C TYR A 3 -17.85 8.64 22.62
N SER A 4 -19.00 8.21 22.08
CA SER A 4 -19.58 6.92 22.45
C SER A 4 -18.57 5.80 22.21
N ALA A 5 -18.62 4.72 23.01
CA ALA A 5 -17.70 3.59 22.86
C ALA A 5 -17.70 3.02 21.44
N PHE A 6 -18.86 3.04 20.78
CA PHE A 6 -19.04 2.60 19.40
C PHE A 6 -18.22 3.43 18.39
N PHE A 7 -18.27 4.76 18.47
CA PHE A 7 -17.48 5.63 17.59
C PHE A 7 -15.97 5.45 17.78
N ARG A 8 -15.55 5.26 19.04
CA ARG A 8 -14.15 5.00 19.38
C ARG A 8 -13.69 3.66 18.82
N PHE A 9 -14.50 2.62 18.96
CA PHE A 9 -14.22 1.29 18.40
C PHE A 9 -14.03 1.34 16.89
N ILE A 10 -14.99 1.92 16.16
CA ILE A 10 -14.90 2.04 14.68
C ILE A 10 -13.65 2.81 14.28
N HIS A 11 -13.33 3.91 14.98
CA HIS A 11 -12.14 4.70 14.69
C HIS A 11 -10.85 3.88 14.88
N PHE A 12 -10.66 3.25 16.04
CA PHE A 12 -9.43 2.51 16.30
C PHE A 12 -9.32 1.24 15.47
N PHE A 13 -10.42 0.56 15.19
CA PHE A 13 -10.40 -0.59 14.30
C PHE A 13 -10.01 -0.16 12.87
N CYS A 14 -10.56 0.95 12.36
CA CYS A 14 -10.16 1.51 11.08
C CYS A 14 -8.67 1.93 11.08
N ALA A 15 -8.21 2.59 12.15
CA ALA A 15 -6.82 3.01 12.29
C ALA A 15 -5.87 1.79 12.32
N LEU A 16 -6.24 0.73 13.04
CA LEU A 16 -5.48 -0.53 13.08
C LEU A 16 -5.42 -1.20 11.71
N ALA A 17 -6.53 -1.26 10.99
CA ALA A 17 -6.58 -1.82 9.64
C ALA A 17 -5.68 -1.02 8.66
N VAL A 18 -5.71 0.31 8.73
CA VAL A 18 -4.81 1.18 7.93
C VAL A 18 -3.35 0.95 8.32
N PHE A 19 -3.03 0.84 9.61
CA PHE A 19 -1.68 0.55 10.10
C PHE A 19 -1.19 -0.86 9.74
N ALA A 20 -2.08 -1.82 9.51
CA ALA A 20 -1.69 -3.12 8.96
C ALA A 20 -1.44 -3.06 7.45
N LEU A 21 -2.29 -2.34 6.71
CA LEU A 21 -2.24 -2.33 5.24
C LEU A 21 -1.05 -1.57 4.66
N ILE A 22 -0.61 -0.46 5.27
CA ILE A 22 0.51 0.34 4.77
C ILE A 22 1.81 -0.50 4.69
N PRO A 23 2.31 -1.11 5.80
CA PRO A 23 3.51 -1.94 5.75
C PRO A 23 3.31 -3.18 4.90
N LEU A 24 2.10 -3.78 4.91
CA LEU A 24 1.78 -4.91 4.03
C LEU A 24 1.95 -4.53 2.55
N GLY A 25 1.49 -3.35 2.13
CA GLY A 25 1.64 -2.85 0.77
C GLY A 25 3.10 -2.67 0.34
N PHE A 26 3.98 -2.23 1.25
CA PHE A 26 5.42 -2.16 0.97
C PHE A 26 6.07 -3.55 0.95
N TYR A 27 5.69 -4.42 1.88
CA TYR A 27 6.22 -5.78 1.97
C TYR A 27 5.97 -6.58 0.69
N MET A 28 4.75 -6.52 0.15
CA MET A 28 4.35 -7.24 -1.07
C MET A 28 5.21 -6.91 -2.30
N LYS A 29 5.78 -5.70 -2.38
CA LYS A 29 6.67 -5.31 -3.50
C LYS A 29 8.01 -6.08 -3.53
N GLY A 30 8.42 -6.65 -2.40
CA GLY A 30 9.67 -7.39 -2.26
C GLY A 30 9.51 -8.91 -2.14
N VAL A 31 8.28 -9.42 -2.23
CA VAL A 31 8.02 -10.87 -2.15
C VAL A 31 8.33 -11.53 -3.49
N GLY A 32 9.27 -12.49 -3.49
CA GLY A 32 9.60 -13.29 -4.68
C GLY A 32 8.78 -14.57 -4.83
N ASP A 33 8.07 -15.01 -3.79
CA ASP A 33 7.18 -16.17 -3.83
C ASP A 33 5.81 -15.78 -4.41
N GLU A 34 5.46 -16.34 -5.56
CA GLU A 34 4.25 -15.98 -6.30
C GLU A 34 2.95 -16.34 -5.54
N GLN A 35 2.91 -17.52 -4.91
CA GLN A 35 1.72 -17.99 -4.21
C GLN A 35 1.42 -17.15 -2.97
N LEU A 36 2.47 -16.80 -2.23
CA LEU A 36 2.39 -15.87 -1.11
C LEU A 36 1.96 -14.49 -1.61
N LEU A 37 2.54 -13.99 -2.70
CA LEU A 37 2.20 -12.68 -3.24
C LEU A 37 0.71 -12.57 -3.61
N ILE A 38 0.15 -13.58 -4.28
CA ILE A 38 -1.28 -13.63 -4.61
C ILE A 38 -2.12 -13.58 -3.32
N THR A 39 -1.78 -14.40 -2.33
CA THR A 39 -2.47 -14.44 -1.04
C THR A 39 -2.45 -13.09 -0.33
N LEU A 40 -1.30 -12.40 -0.35
CA LEU A 40 -1.16 -11.07 0.25
C LEU A 40 -1.94 -10.02 -0.53
N TYR A 41 -2.01 -10.10 -1.86
CA TYR A 41 -2.84 -9.21 -2.68
C TYR A 41 -4.33 -9.36 -2.34
N ASP A 42 -4.83 -10.59 -2.23
CA ASP A 42 -6.23 -10.83 -1.88
C ASP A 42 -6.56 -10.32 -0.48
N LEU A 43 -5.66 -10.54 0.48
CA LEU A 43 -5.79 -9.98 1.83
C LEU A 43 -5.78 -8.45 1.82
N HIS A 44 -4.84 -7.85 1.08
CA HIS A 44 -4.69 -6.39 0.96
C HIS A 44 -5.94 -5.75 0.36
N LYS A 45 -6.44 -6.32 -0.75
CA LYS A 45 -7.68 -5.87 -1.42
C LYS A 45 -8.89 -5.98 -0.48
N SER A 46 -9.05 -7.13 0.19
CA SER A 46 -10.18 -7.40 1.09
C SER A 46 -10.21 -6.42 2.27
N LEU A 47 -9.07 -6.19 2.92
CA LEU A 47 -8.94 -5.22 4.00
C LEU A 47 -9.15 -3.78 3.50
N GLY A 48 -8.71 -3.46 2.28
CA GLY A 48 -8.97 -2.16 1.65
C GLY A 48 -10.46 -1.90 1.45
N VAL A 49 -11.20 -2.89 0.95
CA VAL A 49 -12.67 -2.83 0.82
C VAL A 49 -13.35 -2.72 2.19
N LEU A 50 -12.85 -3.43 3.20
CA LEU A 50 -13.37 -3.32 4.57
C LEU A 50 -13.23 -1.89 5.11
N ILE A 51 -12.05 -1.27 4.94
CA ILE A 51 -11.82 0.13 5.33
C ILE A 51 -12.73 1.07 4.55
N LEU A 52 -12.91 0.86 3.25
CA LEU A 52 -13.84 1.66 2.43
C LEU A 52 -15.25 1.62 3.02
N ALA A 53 -15.77 0.43 3.31
CA ALA A 53 -17.09 0.26 3.91
C ALA A 53 -17.19 0.94 5.29
N MET A 54 -16.18 0.78 6.14
CA MET A 54 -16.13 1.43 7.46
C MET A 54 -16.11 2.95 7.37
N VAL A 55 -15.38 3.52 6.43
CA VAL A 55 -15.27 4.97 6.26
C VAL A 55 -16.57 5.55 5.71
N ILE A 56 -17.21 4.89 4.74
CA ILE A 56 -18.54 5.27 4.27
C ILE A 56 -19.54 5.25 5.44
N PHE A 57 -19.53 4.17 6.23
CA PHE A 57 -20.40 4.06 7.40
C PHE A 57 -20.11 5.16 8.43
N ARG A 58 -18.84 5.47 8.67
CA ARG A 58 -18.43 6.55 9.60
C ARG A 58 -18.88 7.93 9.10
N ILE A 59 -18.78 8.20 7.81
CA ILE A 59 -19.30 9.44 7.19
C ILE A 59 -20.82 9.52 7.38
N TYR A 60 -21.54 8.42 7.11
CA TYR A 60 -22.98 8.33 7.31
C TYR A 60 -23.36 8.65 8.77
N LEU A 61 -22.72 8.01 9.75
CA LEU A 61 -22.99 8.26 11.16
C LEU A 61 -22.70 9.71 11.56
N ARG A 62 -21.63 10.30 11.04
CA ARG A 62 -21.26 11.68 11.32
C ARG A 62 -22.26 12.70 10.75
N ILE A 63 -22.92 12.37 9.66
CA ILE A 63 -24.00 13.21 9.09
C ILE A 63 -25.28 13.07 9.94
N LYS A 64 -25.55 11.87 10.47
CA LYS A 64 -26.78 11.58 11.23
C LYS A 64 -26.73 11.96 12.70
N ILE A 65 -25.55 11.94 13.32
CA ILE A 65 -25.38 12.11 14.76
C ILE A 65 -24.63 13.41 15.02
N VAL A 66 -25.25 14.33 15.77
CA VAL A 66 -24.63 15.58 16.20
C VAL A 66 -23.58 15.26 17.27
N GLU A 67 -22.30 15.42 16.92
CA GLU A 67 -21.19 15.19 17.84
C GLU A 67 -21.09 16.33 18.87
N PRO A 68 -20.68 16.05 20.12
CA PRO A 68 -20.51 17.08 21.13
C PRO A 68 -19.49 18.13 20.67
N THR A 69 -19.91 19.39 20.62
CA THR A 69 -19.03 20.51 20.28
C THR A 69 -17.89 20.61 21.29
N SER A 70 -16.66 20.75 20.77
CA SER A 70 -15.50 21.03 21.62
C SER A 70 -15.66 22.40 22.28
N SER A 71 -15.53 22.47 23.61
CA SER A 71 -15.44 23.71 24.38
C SER A 71 -14.02 24.30 24.41
N VAL A 72 -13.06 23.66 23.73
CA VAL A 72 -11.65 24.10 23.70
C VAL A 72 -11.48 25.21 22.67
N SER A 73 -11.00 26.36 23.13
CA SER A 73 -10.70 27.52 22.28
C SER A 73 -9.36 27.32 21.57
N HIS A 74 -9.38 26.64 20.42
CA HIS A 74 -8.23 26.56 19.52
C HIS A 74 -8.03 27.86 18.73
N THR A 75 -6.79 28.14 18.34
CA THR A 75 -6.50 29.26 17.42
C THR A 75 -7.18 29.05 16.06
N ARG A 76 -7.38 30.14 15.29
CA ARG A 76 -7.97 30.04 13.95
C ARG A 76 -7.17 29.11 13.02
N LEU A 77 -5.84 29.13 13.14
CA LEU A 77 -4.93 28.27 12.39
C LEU A 77 -5.11 26.79 12.76
N GLU A 78 -5.13 26.44 14.04
CA GLU A 78 -5.33 25.07 14.50
C GLU A 78 -6.69 24.51 14.08
N ARG A 79 -7.75 25.33 14.16
CA ARG A 79 -9.08 24.94 13.70
C ARG A 79 -9.10 24.66 12.19
N SER A 80 -8.44 25.52 11.40
CA SER A 80 -8.33 25.34 9.95
C SER A 80 -7.55 24.08 9.59
N LEU A 81 -6.37 23.89 10.19
CA LEU A 81 -5.53 22.71 9.99
C LEU A 81 -6.27 21.43 10.38
N SER A 82 -6.89 21.38 11.56
CA SER A 82 -7.67 20.21 11.99
C SER A 82 -8.81 19.88 11.03
N PHE A 83 -9.51 20.91 10.51
CA PHE A 83 -10.56 20.72 9.51
C PHE A 83 -10.01 20.16 8.20
N ILE A 84 -8.96 20.78 7.65
CA ILE A 84 -8.33 20.36 6.39
C ILE A 84 -7.78 18.94 6.53
N THR A 85 -6.99 18.65 7.57
CA THR A 85 -6.43 17.32 7.83
C THR A 85 -7.53 16.26 7.92
N HIS A 86 -8.60 16.49 8.68
CA HIS A 86 -9.69 15.52 8.77
C HIS A 86 -10.38 15.30 7.42
N LYS A 87 -10.71 16.36 6.70
CA LYS A 87 -11.38 16.26 5.40
C LYS A 87 -10.51 15.53 4.37
N SER A 88 -9.22 15.86 4.32
CA SER A 88 -8.26 15.19 3.44
C SER A 88 -8.06 13.72 3.81
N LEU A 89 -8.02 13.38 5.10
CA LEU A 89 -7.97 11.97 5.54
C LEU A 89 -9.20 11.20 5.07
N TYR A 90 -10.42 11.76 5.21
CA TYR A 90 -11.63 11.11 4.69
C TYR A 90 -11.57 10.92 3.17
N ALA A 91 -11.14 11.95 2.43
CA ALA A 91 -11.03 11.85 0.98
C ALA A 91 -10.03 10.77 0.57
N LEU A 92 -8.83 10.74 1.18
CA LEU A 92 -7.80 9.76 0.85
C LEU A 92 -8.19 8.34 1.26
N LEU A 93 -8.87 8.16 2.39
CA LEU A 93 -9.39 6.85 2.80
C LEU A 93 -10.48 6.30 1.87
N LEU A 94 -11.07 7.14 1.01
CA LEU A 94 -11.95 6.71 -0.09
C LEU A 94 -11.16 6.49 -1.39
N ILE A 95 -10.33 7.47 -1.77
CA ILE A 95 -9.55 7.45 -3.01
C ILE A 95 -8.62 6.23 -3.05
N MET A 96 -7.96 5.91 -1.93
CA MET A 96 -6.97 4.85 -1.81
C MET A 96 -7.53 3.44 -2.14
N PRO A 97 -8.61 2.95 -1.49
CA PRO A 97 -9.19 1.65 -1.84
C PRO A 97 -9.91 1.67 -3.20
N VAL A 98 -10.54 2.79 -3.58
CA VAL A 98 -11.21 2.90 -4.89
C VAL A 98 -10.19 2.83 -6.03
N SER A 99 -9.05 3.51 -5.92
CA SER A 99 -7.99 3.41 -6.94
C SER A 99 -7.41 2.00 -7.02
N GLY A 100 -7.28 1.28 -5.89
CA GLY A 100 -6.86 -0.12 -5.88
C GLY A 100 -7.87 -1.05 -6.55
N TRP A 101 -9.16 -0.81 -6.35
CA TRP A 101 -10.24 -1.55 -7.02
C TRP A 101 -10.21 -1.30 -8.53
N LEU A 102 -10.14 -0.03 -8.95
CA LEU A 102 -10.01 0.34 -10.36
C LEU A 102 -8.76 -0.27 -11.00
N MET A 103 -7.63 -0.28 -10.30
CA MET A 103 -6.39 -0.92 -10.74
C MET A 103 -6.57 -2.42 -10.98
N SER A 104 -7.22 -3.14 -10.04
CA SER A 104 -7.49 -4.59 -10.20
C SER A 104 -8.41 -4.86 -11.39
N ASN A 105 -9.49 -4.09 -11.54
CA ASN A 105 -10.43 -4.25 -12.65
C ASN A 105 -9.79 -3.92 -14.01
N ALA A 106 -8.98 -2.87 -14.08
CA ALA A 106 -8.24 -2.51 -15.29
C ALA A 106 -7.23 -3.59 -15.70
N ALA A 107 -6.65 -4.30 -14.72
CA ALA A 107 -5.81 -5.49 -14.94
C ALA A 107 -6.61 -6.76 -15.31
N GLY A 108 -7.94 -6.69 -15.33
CA GLY A 108 -8.83 -7.81 -15.66
C GLY A 108 -9.18 -8.71 -14.48
N PHE A 109 -8.72 -8.41 -13.27
CA PHE A 109 -8.95 -9.23 -12.09
C PHE A 109 -10.11 -8.70 -11.24
N PRO A 110 -11.04 -9.57 -10.81
CA PRO A 110 -12.08 -9.16 -9.87
C PRO A 110 -11.46 -8.84 -8.51
N VAL A 111 -12.16 -8.03 -7.72
CA VAL A 111 -11.82 -7.80 -6.32
C VAL A 111 -12.67 -8.75 -5.49
N SER A 112 -12.05 -9.82 -5.00
CA SER A 112 -12.70 -10.75 -4.09
C SER A 112 -12.65 -10.22 -2.66
N PHE A 113 -13.79 -10.25 -1.95
CA PHE A 113 -13.87 -9.88 -0.54
C PHE A 113 -13.74 -11.13 0.32
N PHE A 114 -12.52 -11.39 0.82
CA PHE A 114 -12.16 -12.56 1.62
C PHE A 114 -12.59 -13.91 1.01
N GLY A 115 -12.70 -14.01 -0.33
CA GLY A 115 -13.19 -15.22 -1.00
C GLY A 115 -14.70 -15.45 -0.92
N LEU A 116 -15.46 -14.54 -0.29
CA LEU A 116 -16.90 -14.72 -0.05
C LEU A 116 -17.74 -14.32 -1.27
N PHE A 117 -17.39 -13.21 -1.89
CA PHE A 117 -18.04 -12.69 -3.10
C PHE A 117 -17.10 -11.74 -3.83
N GLU A 118 -17.36 -11.55 -5.12
CA GLU A 118 -16.63 -10.60 -5.95
C GLU A 118 -17.38 -9.28 -6.06
N LEU A 119 -16.64 -8.18 -5.96
CA LEU A 119 -17.18 -6.86 -6.22
C LEU A 119 -17.34 -6.63 -7.72
N PRO A 120 -18.32 -5.81 -8.15
CA PRO A 120 -18.56 -5.55 -9.56
C PRO A 120 -17.36 -4.87 -10.22
N TYR A 121 -17.22 -5.06 -11.54
CA TYR A 121 -16.25 -4.30 -12.33
C TYR A 121 -16.74 -2.84 -12.44
N LEU A 122 -15.94 -1.91 -11.93
CA LEU A 122 -16.19 -0.47 -12.10
C LEU A 122 -15.71 0.05 -13.44
N VAL A 123 -14.70 -0.62 -14.00
CA VAL A 123 -14.09 -0.34 -15.31
C VAL A 123 -13.79 -1.65 -16.02
N ALA A 124 -13.80 -1.62 -17.35
CA ALA A 124 -13.36 -2.76 -18.15
C ALA A 124 -11.83 -2.92 -18.08
N LYS A 125 -11.34 -4.12 -18.44
CA LYS A 125 -9.90 -4.34 -18.61
C LYS A 125 -9.35 -3.34 -19.62
N ASN A 126 -8.31 -2.60 -19.23
CA ASN A 126 -7.63 -1.64 -20.08
C ASN A 126 -6.19 -1.43 -19.57
N ASP A 127 -5.24 -2.03 -20.28
CA ASP A 127 -3.82 -2.04 -19.90
C ASP A 127 -3.20 -0.63 -19.88
N GLU A 128 -3.71 0.31 -20.68
CA GLU A 128 -3.25 1.71 -20.70
C GLU A 128 -3.60 2.48 -19.41
N THR A 129 -4.68 2.08 -18.74
CA THR A 129 -5.18 2.79 -17.55
C THR A 129 -4.63 2.25 -16.23
N ILE A 130 -4.04 1.05 -16.23
CA ILE A 130 -3.47 0.41 -15.02
C ILE A 130 -2.43 1.34 -14.38
N GLY A 131 -1.51 1.90 -15.17
CA GLY A 131 -0.47 2.79 -14.68
C GLY A 131 -1.02 4.08 -14.05
N ILE A 132 -2.15 4.59 -14.54
CA ILE A 132 -2.83 5.76 -13.97
C ILE A 132 -3.36 5.42 -12.58
N TYR A 133 -4.10 4.31 -12.43
CA TYR A 133 -4.64 3.91 -11.14
C TYR A 133 -3.55 3.52 -10.14
N GLN A 134 -2.48 2.88 -10.60
CA GLN A 134 -1.30 2.56 -9.80
C GLN A 134 -0.62 3.84 -9.29
N ASN A 135 -0.45 4.87 -10.12
CA ASN A 135 0.11 6.15 -9.70
C ASN A 135 -0.79 6.85 -8.68
N ILE A 136 -2.10 6.90 -8.93
CA ILE A 136 -3.06 7.46 -7.97
C ILE A 136 -2.96 6.73 -6.63
N HIS A 137 -2.93 5.40 -6.65
CA HIS A 137 -2.80 4.57 -5.45
C HIS A 137 -1.48 4.88 -4.72
N PHE A 138 -0.35 4.87 -5.44
CA PHE A 138 0.96 5.16 -4.88
C PHE A 138 1.03 6.55 -4.23
N PHE A 139 0.68 7.62 -4.94
CA PHE A 139 0.72 8.97 -4.39
C PHE A 139 -0.31 9.19 -3.28
N ALA A 140 -1.49 8.58 -3.37
CA ALA A 140 -2.47 8.61 -2.30
C ALA A 140 -1.95 7.94 -1.02
N ALA A 141 -1.17 6.86 -1.13
CA ALA A 141 -0.56 6.20 0.02
C ALA A 141 0.43 7.12 0.75
N PHE A 142 1.33 7.79 0.02
CA PHE A 142 2.27 8.76 0.62
C PHE A 142 1.56 9.96 1.22
N ALA A 143 0.55 10.51 0.55
CA ALA A 143 -0.26 11.60 1.09
C ALA A 143 -1.00 11.17 2.37
N LEU A 144 -1.53 9.95 2.40
CA LEU A 144 -2.22 9.39 3.56
C LEU A 144 -1.24 9.21 4.74
N ILE A 145 -0.05 8.65 4.50
CA ILE A 145 1.02 8.52 5.51
C ILE A 145 1.36 9.89 6.12
N ALA A 146 1.61 10.91 5.28
CA ALA A 146 1.96 12.25 5.73
C ALA A 146 0.83 12.88 6.57
N LEU A 147 -0.43 12.71 6.17
CA LEU A 147 -1.57 13.22 6.95
C LEU A 147 -1.80 12.44 8.24
N ILE A 148 -1.56 11.13 8.28
CA ILE A 148 -1.62 10.36 9.51
C ILE A 148 -0.54 10.83 10.48
N MET A 149 0.68 11.09 10.01
CA MET A 149 1.75 11.70 10.82
C MET A 149 1.31 13.05 11.39
N LEU A 150 0.79 13.94 10.53
CA LEU A 150 0.31 15.26 10.95
C LEU A 150 -0.84 15.16 11.97
N HIS A 151 -1.78 14.25 11.74
CA HIS A 151 -2.91 14.00 12.64
C HIS A 151 -2.46 13.47 14.00
N ALA A 152 -1.59 12.46 14.01
CA ALA A 152 -1.05 11.89 15.24
C ALA A 152 -0.19 12.92 16.01
N ALA A 153 0.65 13.68 15.30
CA ALA A 153 1.44 14.75 15.88
C ALA A 153 0.57 15.84 16.51
N GLY A 154 -0.51 16.26 15.82
CA GLY A 154 -1.49 17.20 16.37
C GLY A 154 -2.15 16.67 17.64
N ALA A 155 -2.59 15.40 17.64
CA ALA A 155 -3.21 14.79 18.81
C ALA A 155 -2.23 14.66 20.00
N LEU A 156 -0.97 14.33 19.75
CA LEU A 156 0.07 14.24 20.78
C LEU A 156 0.51 15.62 21.28
N LYS A 157 0.64 16.62 20.41
CA LYS A 157 0.88 18.02 20.78
C LYS A 157 -0.20 18.52 21.71
N HIS A 158 -1.46 18.32 21.33
CA HIS A 158 -2.60 18.68 22.14
C HIS A 158 -2.62 17.97 23.50
N HIS A 159 -2.22 16.69 23.56
CA HIS A 159 -2.16 15.92 24.79
C HIS A 159 -0.99 16.31 25.73
N PHE A 160 0.22 16.52 25.20
CA PHE A 160 1.42 16.74 26.02
C PHE A 160 1.75 18.21 26.26
N ILE A 161 1.53 19.07 25.27
CA ILE A 161 1.88 20.49 25.30
C ILE A 161 0.67 21.32 25.72
N ASP A 162 -0.41 21.25 24.94
CA ASP A 162 -1.61 22.05 25.21
C ASP A 162 -2.43 21.48 26.39
N LYS A 163 -2.14 20.23 26.77
CA LYS A 163 -2.77 19.47 27.87
C LYS A 163 -4.29 19.47 27.79
N ASP A 164 -4.82 19.41 26.58
CA ASP A 164 -6.25 19.39 26.34
C ASP A 164 -6.83 17.96 26.36
N GLU A 165 -8.15 17.89 26.24
CA GLU A 165 -8.89 16.64 26.30
C GLU A 165 -9.06 15.97 24.92
N THR A 166 -8.44 16.48 23.84
CA THR A 166 -8.66 16.02 22.45
C THR A 166 -8.39 14.53 22.30
N LEU A 167 -7.24 14.04 22.79
CA LEU A 167 -6.89 12.61 22.71
C LEU A 167 -7.75 11.75 23.66
N LYS A 168 -8.06 12.27 24.86
CA LYS A 168 -8.90 11.58 25.86
C LYS A 168 -10.33 11.36 25.39
N ARG A 169 -10.85 12.27 24.56
CA ARG A 169 -12.19 12.12 23.93
C ARG A 169 -12.28 10.87 23.06
N MET A 170 -11.16 10.44 22.46
CA MET A 170 -11.10 9.31 21.54
C MET A 170 -10.64 8.00 22.19
N SER A 171 -9.76 7.99 23.20
CA SER A 171 -9.26 6.74 23.81
C SER A 171 -10.07 6.31 25.05
N SER A 172 -10.11 7.13 26.10
CA SER A 172 -10.88 6.93 27.34
C SER A 172 -10.64 8.13 28.29
N ASN A 173 -11.54 8.37 29.24
CA ASN A 173 -11.37 9.40 30.28
C ASN A 173 -10.12 9.18 31.15
N ASN A 174 -9.61 7.95 31.22
CA ASN A 174 -8.45 7.59 32.06
C ASN A 174 -7.12 7.61 31.30
N LEU A 175 -7.05 8.18 30.10
CA LEU A 175 -5.79 8.28 29.36
C LEU A 175 -4.86 9.31 30.02
N GLY A 176 -4.04 8.83 30.95
CA GLY A 176 -2.93 9.58 31.54
C GLY A 176 -1.70 9.60 30.64
N LYS A 177 -0.61 10.21 31.12
CA LYS A 177 0.66 10.34 30.39
C LYS A 177 1.20 9.01 29.85
N ALA A 178 1.07 7.93 30.61
CA ALA A 178 1.51 6.59 30.21
C ALA A 178 0.77 6.08 28.95
N GLY A 179 -0.53 6.36 28.83
CA GLY A 179 -1.31 6.01 27.65
C GLY A 179 -0.95 6.86 26.43
N GLY A 180 -0.65 8.15 26.63
CA GLY A 180 -0.10 9.01 25.58
C GLY A 180 1.27 8.50 25.08
N ILE A 181 2.15 8.07 25.99
CA ILE A 181 3.46 7.51 25.67
C ILE A 181 3.30 6.21 24.88
N PHE A 182 2.42 5.31 25.31
CA PHE A 182 2.14 4.07 24.57
C PHE A 182 1.73 4.34 23.12
N ILE A 183 0.79 5.28 22.90
CA ILE A 183 0.34 5.67 21.57
C ILE A 183 1.50 6.26 20.75
N ALA A 184 2.33 7.12 21.35
CA ALA A 184 3.49 7.68 20.67
C ALA A 184 4.50 6.58 20.28
N SER A 185 4.83 5.66 21.17
CA SER A 185 5.75 4.55 20.91
C SER A 185 5.25 3.62 19.81
N THR A 186 3.97 3.23 19.84
CA THR A 186 3.40 2.36 18.79
C THR A 186 3.36 3.06 17.44
N THR A 187 3.08 4.37 17.42
CA THR A 187 3.07 5.18 16.20
C THR A 187 4.47 5.29 15.62
N SER A 188 5.48 5.56 16.45
CA SER A 188 6.88 5.61 16.01
C SER A 188 7.37 4.27 15.46
N LEU A 189 7.03 3.15 16.14
CA LEU A 189 7.39 1.81 15.66
C LEU A 189 6.76 1.51 14.30
N PHE A 190 5.49 1.85 14.12
CA PHE A 190 4.79 1.69 12.84
C PHE A 190 5.51 2.40 11.69
N PHE A 191 5.91 3.66 11.87
CA PHE A 191 6.63 4.41 10.83
C PHE A 191 8.02 3.84 10.58
N ALA A 192 8.75 3.43 11.62
CA ALA A 192 10.05 2.80 11.48
C ALA A 192 9.98 1.50 10.66
N VAL A 193 9.00 0.64 10.95
CA VAL A 193 8.76 -0.61 10.19
C VAL A 193 8.38 -0.30 8.75
N SER A 194 7.49 0.67 8.53
CA SER A 194 7.05 1.04 7.18
C SER A 194 8.21 1.58 6.33
N ILE A 195 9.07 2.43 6.91
CA ILE A 195 10.28 2.94 6.25
C ILE A 195 11.25 1.79 5.94
N TYR A 196 11.49 0.90 6.91
CA TYR A 196 12.36 -0.25 6.72
C TYR A 196 11.88 -1.14 5.57
N LEU A 197 10.58 -1.46 5.52
CA LEU A 197 10.00 -2.29 4.46
C LEU A 197 10.05 -1.58 3.10
N TRP A 198 9.78 -0.28 3.05
CA TRP A 198 9.90 0.50 1.83
C TRP A 198 11.34 0.47 1.28
N LEU A 199 12.33 0.82 2.11
CA LEU A 199 13.75 0.79 1.73
C LEU A 199 14.20 -0.61 1.28
N SER A 200 13.73 -1.66 1.97
CA SER A 200 14.02 -3.04 1.61
C SER A 200 13.41 -3.40 0.25
N SER A 201 12.20 -2.92 -0.04
CA SER A 201 11.52 -3.18 -1.31
C SER A 201 12.21 -2.50 -2.50
N GLU A 202 12.69 -1.26 -2.36
CA GLU A 202 13.46 -0.56 -3.40
C GLU A 202 14.75 -1.29 -3.73
N GLY A 203 15.44 -1.83 -2.72
CA GLY A 203 16.65 -2.64 -2.91
C GLY A 203 16.40 -3.92 -3.72
N VAL A 204 15.22 -4.53 -3.60
CA VAL A 204 14.83 -5.70 -4.40
C VAL A 204 14.51 -5.30 -5.84
N GLN A 205 13.76 -4.21 -6.04
CA GLN A 205 13.39 -3.72 -7.37
C GLN A 205 14.62 -3.29 -8.19
N ASN A 206 15.56 -2.59 -7.56
CA ASN A 206 16.80 -2.16 -8.24
C ASN A 206 17.63 -3.37 -8.70
N LYS A 207 17.77 -4.40 -7.88
CA LYS A 207 18.46 -5.65 -8.28
C LYS A 207 17.77 -6.36 -9.43
N ALA A 208 16.44 -6.42 -9.43
CA ALA A 208 15.67 -7.02 -10.52
C ALA A 208 15.88 -6.25 -11.84
N HIS A 209 15.88 -4.92 -11.78
CA HIS A 209 16.13 -4.05 -12.92
C HIS A 209 17.56 -4.22 -13.46
N ASP A 210 18.58 -4.22 -12.60
CA ASP A 210 19.98 -4.39 -13.00
C ASP A 210 20.23 -5.77 -13.65
N ASN A 211 19.64 -6.83 -13.09
CA ASN A 211 19.72 -8.18 -13.65
C ASN A 211 19.08 -8.27 -15.05
N ALA A 212 17.96 -7.57 -15.28
CA ALA A 212 17.26 -7.57 -16.57
C ALA A 212 18.10 -6.85 -17.65
N HIS A 213 18.73 -5.72 -17.33
CA HIS A 213 19.65 -5.03 -18.25
C HIS A 213 20.91 -5.86 -18.51
N GLY A 214 21.48 -6.48 -17.48
CA GLY A 214 22.64 -7.36 -17.63
C GLY A 214 22.38 -8.57 -18.52
N ALA A 215 21.21 -9.21 -18.40
CA ALA A 215 20.82 -10.33 -19.25
C ALA A 215 20.56 -9.93 -20.72
N GLY A 216 20.05 -8.72 -20.96
CA GLY A 216 19.86 -8.18 -22.31
C GLY A 216 21.17 -7.90 -23.03
N HIS A 217 22.18 -7.38 -22.32
CA HIS A 217 23.51 -7.15 -22.88
C HIS A 217 24.22 -8.46 -23.25
N THR A 218 24.15 -9.48 -22.39
CA THR A 218 24.77 -10.78 -22.67
C THR A 218 24.08 -11.53 -23.81
N SER A 219 22.75 -11.45 -23.95
CA SER A 219 22.05 -12.07 -25.08
C SER A 219 22.33 -11.34 -26.40
N MET A 220 22.45 -10.01 -26.37
CA MET A 220 22.78 -9.20 -27.53
C MET A 220 24.23 -9.42 -27.97
N GLU A 221 25.18 -9.48 -27.03
CA GLU A 221 26.58 -9.84 -27.30
C GLU A 221 26.71 -11.26 -27.85
N ALA A 222 26.00 -12.24 -27.28
CA ALA A 222 25.99 -13.61 -27.79
C ALA A 222 25.42 -13.69 -29.21
N SER A 223 24.37 -12.91 -29.52
CA SER A 223 23.78 -12.84 -30.86
C SER A 223 24.71 -12.15 -31.87
N LEU A 224 25.40 -11.09 -31.45
CA LEU A 224 26.40 -10.39 -32.28
C LEU A 224 27.65 -11.25 -32.52
N HIS A 225 28.08 -12.03 -31.52
CA HIS A 225 29.19 -12.97 -31.64
C HIS A 225 28.85 -14.16 -32.56
N ALA A 226 27.59 -14.64 -32.55
CA ALA A 226 27.12 -15.68 -33.47
C ALA A 226 27.06 -15.19 -34.94
N LEU A 227 26.93 -13.89 -35.18
CA LEU A 227 26.94 -13.25 -36.50
C LEU A 227 28.33 -12.77 -36.93
N SER A 228 29.35 -12.91 -36.08
CA SER A 228 30.74 -12.60 -36.40
C SER A 228 31.29 -13.63 -37.41
N PRO A 229 32.14 -13.21 -38.37
CA PRO A 229 32.75 -14.11 -39.36
C PRO A 229 33.47 -15.33 -38.76
N GLU A 230 33.94 -15.25 -37.51
CA GLU A 230 34.59 -16.38 -36.82
C GLU A 230 33.60 -17.44 -36.29
N GLY A 231 32.36 -17.07 -35.95
CA GLY A 231 31.35 -17.99 -35.40
C GLY A 231 30.71 -18.90 -36.45
N VAL A 232 30.62 -18.42 -37.69
CA VAL A 232 30.03 -19.16 -38.83
C VAL A 232 30.92 -20.31 -39.30
N ILE A 233 32.24 -20.23 -39.09
CA ILE A 233 33.22 -21.22 -39.60
C ILE A 233 33.19 -22.52 -38.77
N ASN A 234 32.82 -22.44 -37.49
CA ASN A 234 32.89 -23.61 -36.60
C ASN A 234 31.69 -24.57 -36.75
N HIS A 235 30.51 -24.09 -37.17
CA HIS A 235 29.32 -24.94 -37.29
C HIS A 235 29.26 -25.77 -38.58
N SER A 236 30.11 -25.48 -39.58
CA SER A 236 30.13 -26.19 -40.85
C SER A 236 31.03 -27.43 -40.91
N GLN A 237 31.83 -27.72 -39.87
CA GLN A 237 32.77 -28.86 -39.90
C GLN A 237 32.29 -30.13 -39.19
N GLU A 238 31.20 -30.09 -38.42
CA GLU A 238 30.79 -31.24 -37.58
C GLU A 238 29.80 -32.21 -38.25
N GLY A 239 29.31 -31.90 -39.46
CA GLY A 239 28.31 -32.70 -40.18
C GLY A 239 28.83 -33.67 -41.26
N ALA A 240 30.15 -33.80 -41.44
CA ALA A 240 30.73 -34.48 -42.61
C ALA A 240 31.53 -35.76 -42.31
N HIS A 241 31.36 -36.37 -41.14
CA HIS A 241 32.17 -37.53 -40.73
C HIS A 241 31.36 -38.71 -40.18
N GLU A 242 30.23 -39.07 -40.81
CA GLU A 242 29.51 -40.29 -40.40
C GLU A 242 28.71 -40.96 -41.53
N SER A 243 29.39 -41.43 -42.58
CA SER A 243 28.79 -42.46 -43.46
C SER A 243 29.83 -43.16 -44.34
N GLU A 244 30.67 -44.04 -43.78
CA GLU A 244 31.35 -45.08 -44.59
C GLU A 244 31.98 -46.16 -43.67
N HIS A 245 31.18 -47.12 -43.19
CA HIS A 245 31.69 -48.46 -42.87
C HIS A 245 30.60 -49.54 -42.69
N HIS A 246 30.28 -50.27 -43.76
CA HIS A 246 29.82 -51.66 -43.77
C HIS A 246 29.88 -52.14 -45.23
N GLY A 247 30.64 -53.14 -45.66
CA GLY A 247 31.14 -54.33 -44.99
C GLY A 247 30.63 -55.55 -45.79
N THR A 248 31.40 -56.02 -46.77
CA THR A 248 31.19 -57.25 -47.53
C THR A 248 31.54 -58.48 -46.69
N HIS A 249 30.64 -59.46 -46.60
CA HIS A 249 30.89 -60.90 -46.79
C HIS A 249 29.58 -61.70 -46.77
#